data_AF-A0A1H7GT98-F1
#
_entry.id   AF-A0A1H7GT98-F1
#
_cell.length_a   1.000
_cell.length_b   1.000
_cell.length_c   1.000
_cell.angle_alpha   90.00
_cell.angle_beta   90.00
_cell.angle_gamma   90.00
#
_symmetry.space_group_name_H-M   'P 1'
#
loop_
_entity.id
_entity.type
_entity.pdbx_description
1 polymer ?
#
loop_
_entity_poly.entity_id
_entity_poly.type
_entity_poly.pdbx_seq_one_letter_code
_entity_poly.pdbx_strand_id
1 'polypeptide(L)'
;MIIIFFKSYFYGCDYRQMALKQETLTPLGYYLAKKPVSKSKLGRMTGITKDRVGNLCNNIKSKPTIEEVYLIGLAVDGTYEKLMEYLCDGIELRPESEWDVTNAKEDY
;
A
#
# COMPACT_ATOMS: atom_id res chain seq x y z
N MET A 1 1.99 -40.60 -19.97
CA MET A 1 1.45 -39.47 -20.75
C MET A 1 0.84 -38.50 -19.74
N ILE A 2 1.55 -37.39 -19.50
CA ILE A 2 1.13 -36.06 -19.01
C ILE A 2 -0.06 -36.09 -18.03
N ILE A 3 0.11 -35.81 -16.73
CA ILE A 3 -0.02 -34.43 -16.19
C ILE A 3 1.02 -34.14 -15.11
N ILE A 4 2.01 -33.32 -15.46
CA ILE A 4 2.84 -32.54 -14.54
C ILE A 4 2.21 -31.16 -14.56
N PHE A 5 1.50 -30.66 -13.54
CA PHE A 5 1.20 -29.21 -13.43
C PHE A 5 0.61 -28.91 -12.04
N PHE A 6 0.94 -27.74 -11.47
CA PHE A 6 0.47 -27.19 -10.18
C PHE A 6 1.24 -27.49 -8.90
N LYS A 7 2.59 -27.43 -8.92
CA LYS A 7 3.32 -27.13 -7.67
C LYS A 7 4.51 -26.20 -7.76
N SER A 8 4.59 -25.41 -8.83
CA SER A 8 5.62 -24.38 -8.97
C SER A 8 5.11 -23.20 -9.77
N TYR A 9 4.58 -22.18 -9.09
CA TYR A 9 4.66 -20.81 -9.58
C TYR A 9 4.80 -19.85 -8.39
N PHE A 10 6.07 -19.60 -8.03
CA PHE A 10 6.59 -18.34 -7.51
C PHE A 10 6.01 -17.77 -6.20
N TYR A 11 6.29 -18.43 -5.07
CA TYR A 11 6.51 -17.71 -3.80
C TYR A 11 7.98 -17.27 -3.73
N GLY A 12 8.31 -16.19 -4.46
CA GLY A 12 9.64 -15.57 -4.49
C GLY A 12 9.87 -14.54 -3.38
N CYS A 13 9.30 -14.74 -2.19
CA CYS A 13 9.68 -13.99 -0.99
C CYS A 13 10.02 -15.02 0.08
N ASP A 14 11.31 -15.18 0.32
CA ASP A 14 11.85 -15.92 1.44
C ASP A 14 11.30 -15.34 2.75
N TYR A 15 10.37 -16.05 3.38
CA TYR A 15 9.77 -15.66 4.66
C TYR A 15 10.82 -15.44 5.76
N ARG A 16 12.03 -16.02 5.64
CA ARG A 16 13.14 -15.79 6.59
C ARG A 16 13.74 -14.39 6.49
N GLN A 17 13.70 -13.75 5.32
CA GLN A 17 14.14 -12.35 5.16
C GLN A 17 13.07 -11.36 5.60
N MET A 18 11.79 -11.77 5.59
CA MET A 18 10.63 -10.96 5.96
C MET A 18 10.52 -10.68 7.47
N ALA A 19 11.02 -11.59 8.31
CA ALA A 19 11.01 -11.44 9.77
C ALA A 19 12.04 -10.41 10.29
N LEU A 20 13.10 -10.12 9.53
CA LEU A 20 14.15 -9.16 9.90
C LEU A 20 13.94 -7.75 9.32
N LYS A 21 12.93 -7.54 8.47
CA LYS A 21 12.69 -6.28 7.74
C LYS A 21 11.45 -5.52 8.24
N GLN A 22 10.99 -5.80 9.46
CA GLN A 22 9.74 -5.27 9.98
C GLN A 22 9.85 -3.85 10.58
N GLU A 23 11.01 -3.18 10.53
CA GLU A 23 11.18 -1.82 11.06
C GLU A 23 11.23 -0.71 9.98
N THR A 24 11.22 -1.05 8.68
CA THR A 24 11.52 -0.07 7.59
C THR A 24 10.47 0.03 6.48
N LEU A 25 9.35 -0.70 6.58
CA LEU A 25 8.30 -0.68 5.56
C LEU A 25 7.20 0.33 5.89
N THR A 26 6.54 0.82 4.85
CA THR A 26 5.32 1.64 4.99
C THR A 26 4.12 0.75 5.29
N PRO A 27 2.99 1.29 5.79
CA PRO A 27 1.74 0.55 5.94
C PRO A 27 1.37 -0.22 4.66
N LEU A 28 1.45 0.44 3.50
CA LEU A 28 1.22 -0.19 2.20
C LEU A 28 2.19 -1.37 1.94
N GLY A 29 3.46 -1.21 2.32
CA GLY A 29 4.46 -2.28 2.28
C GLY A 29 4.06 -3.52 3.09
N TYR A 30 3.56 -3.33 4.32
CA TYR A 30 3.06 -4.45 5.15
C TYR A 30 1.80 -5.08 4.57
N TYR A 31 0.89 -4.27 4.03
CA TYR A 31 -0.32 -4.79 3.38
C TYR A 31 0.02 -5.73 2.23
N LEU A 32 0.91 -5.28 1.33
CA LEU A 32 1.34 -6.06 0.18
C LEU A 32 2.18 -7.28 0.56
N ALA A 33 2.97 -7.19 1.63
CA ALA A 33 3.76 -8.30 2.16
C ALA A 33 2.88 -9.49 2.62
N LYS A 34 1.65 -9.22 3.08
CA LYS A 34 0.69 -10.27 3.49
C LYS A 34 0.01 -10.96 2.31
N LYS A 35 0.18 -10.46 1.08
CA LYS A 35 -0.57 -10.89 -0.10
C LYS A 35 0.34 -11.67 -1.08
N PRO A 36 -0.17 -12.71 -1.76
CA PRO A 36 0.62 -13.52 -2.67
C PRO A 36 0.79 -12.85 -4.06
N VAL A 37 1.18 -11.57 -4.10
CA VAL A 37 1.35 -10.80 -5.34
C VAL A 37 2.75 -10.22 -5.43
N SER A 38 3.44 -10.48 -6.55
CA SER A 38 4.78 -9.94 -6.79
C SER A 38 4.71 -8.50 -7.33
N LYS A 39 5.73 -7.69 -7.03
CA LYS A 39 5.85 -6.31 -7.52
C LYS A 39 5.86 -6.23 -9.05
N SER A 40 6.49 -7.20 -9.72
CA SER A 40 6.50 -7.28 -11.18
C SER A 40 5.12 -7.60 -11.76
N LYS A 41 4.32 -8.41 -11.06
CA LYS A 41 2.93 -8.70 -11.47
C LYS A 41 2.05 -7.46 -11.27
N LEU A 42 2.19 -6.78 -10.13
CA LEU A 42 1.51 -5.51 -9.88
C LEU A 42 1.79 -4.49 -10.98
N GLY A 43 3.05 -4.25 -11.32
CA GLY A 43 3.37 -3.25 -12.34
C GLY A 43 2.81 -3.54 -13.73
N ARG A 44 2.63 -4.83 -14.08
CA ARG A 44 1.93 -5.21 -15.33
C ARG A 44 0.42 -4.98 -15.28
N MET A 45 -0.20 -5.16 -14.11
CA MET A 45 -1.64 -4.99 -13.94
C MET A 45 -2.05 -3.52 -13.79
N THR A 46 -1.25 -2.75 -13.06
CA THR A 46 -1.56 -1.36 -12.68
C THR A 46 -0.87 -0.32 -13.55
N GLY A 47 0.12 -0.72 -14.35
CA GLY A 47 0.97 0.21 -15.10
C GLY A 47 1.98 0.97 -14.22
N ILE A 48 1.99 0.73 -12.90
CA ILE A 48 2.93 1.38 -11.98
C ILE A 48 4.31 0.73 -12.12
N THR A 49 5.36 1.54 -12.24
CA THR A 49 6.71 0.99 -12.38
C THR A 49 7.13 0.20 -11.14
N LYS A 50 7.93 -0.86 -11.34
CA LYS A 50 8.45 -1.69 -10.24
C LYS A 50 9.20 -0.85 -9.20
N ASP A 51 9.93 0.17 -9.65
CA ASP A 51 10.68 1.07 -8.78
C ASP A 51 9.75 1.97 -7.97
N ARG A 52 8.67 2.48 -8.57
CA ARG A 52 7.66 3.26 -7.85
C ARG A 52 6.97 2.43 -6.78
N VAL A 53 6.52 1.20 -7.08
CA VAL A 53 5.98 0.27 -6.07
C VAL A 53 7.03 -0.02 -4.98
N GLY A 54 8.30 -0.18 -5.37
CA GLY A 54 9.41 -0.33 -4.42
C GLY A 54 9.56 0.86 -3.48
N ASN A 55 9.52 2.08 -4.00
CA ASN A 55 9.60 3.31 -3.20
C ASN A 55 8.40 3.43 -2.26
N LEU A 56 7.18 3.17 -2.75
CA LEU A 56 5.97 3.20 -1.93
C LEU A 56 6.00 2.22 -0.76
N CYS A 57 6.64 1.05 -0.91
CA CYS A 57 6.74 0.08 0.17
C CYS A 57 7.84 0.40 1.20
N ASN A 58 8.95 1.02 0.79
CA ASN A 58 10.13 1.17 1.65
C ASN A 58 10.40 2.62 2.11
N ASN A 59 9.72 3.63 1.55
CA ASN A 59 9.97 5.04 1.85
C ASN A 59 8.76 5.67 2.56
N ILE A 60 8.90 5.90 3.86
CA ILE A 60 7.85 6.49 4.72
C ILE A 60 7.44 7.89 4.26
N LYS A 61 8.35 8.65 3.63
CA LYS A 61 8.04 9.99 3.10
C LYS A 61 7.27 9.93 1.77
N SER A 62 7.32 8.80 1.06
CA SER A 62 6.65 8.64 -0.21
C SER A 62 5.20 8.22 0.01
N LYS A 63 4.27 9.17 -0.13
CA LYS A 63 2.84 8.87 -0.08
C LYS A 63 2.36 8.32 -1.43
N PRO A 64 1.49 7.29 -1.44
CA PRO A 64 0.84 6.86 -2.66
C PRO A 64 -0.23 7.87 -3.09
N THR A 65 -0.43 8.03 -4.40
CA THR A 65 -1.57 8.79 -4.92
C THR A 65 -2.84 7.95 -4.82
N ILE A 66 -4.01 8.58 -4.87
CA ILE A 66 -5.29 7.87 -4.82
C ILE A 66 -5.45 6.88 -5.97
N GLU A 67 -4.96 7.24 -7.16
CA GLU A 67 -4.94 6.36 -8.34
C GLU A 67 -4.09 5.12 -8.10
N GLU A 68 -2.89 5.29 -7.52
CA GLU A 68 -2.00 4.18 -7.19
C GLU A 68 -2.66 3.24 -6.17
N VAL A 69 -3.27 3.78 -5.11
CA VAL A 69 -3.99 2.98 -4.10
C VAL A 69 -5.16 2.23 -4.74
N TYR A 70 -5.97 2.92 -5.55
CA TYR A 70 -7.14 2.33 -6.19
C TYR A 70 -6.75 1.15 -7.10
N LEU A 71 -5.77 1.35 -7.99
CA LEU A 71 -5.29 0.30 -8.90
C LEU A 71 -4.65 -0.86 -8.16
N ILE A 72 -3.87 -0.59 -7.10
CA ILE A 72 -3.27 -1.64 -6.28
C ILE A 72 -4.36 -2.45 -5.55
N GLY A 73 -5.38 -1.79 -4.99
CA GLY A 73 -6.50 -2.46 -4.32
C GLY A 73 -7.26 -3.38 -5.28
N LEU A 74 -7.59 -2.89 -6.47
CA LEU A 74 -8.21 -3.70 -7.53
C LEU A 74 -7.34 -4.89 -7.93
N ALA A 75 -6.02 -4.71 -8.04
CA ALA A 75 -5.12 -5.77 -8.48
C ALA A 75 -4.88 -6.87 -7.43
N VAL A 76 -5.01 -6.54 -6.14
CA VAL A 76 -4.70 -7.47 -5.03
C VAL A 76 -5.95 -8.15 -4.48
N ASP A 77 -6.99 -7.37 -4.18
CA ASP A 77 -8.19 -7.82 -3.47
C ASP A 77 -9.48 -7.64 -4.29
N GLY A 78 -9.38 -7.16 -5.54
CA GLY A 78 -10.52 -6.88 -6.40
C GLY A 78 -11.36 -5.67 -5.97
N THR A 79 -11.04 -5.06 -4.82
CA THR A 79 -11.72 -3.91 -4.22
C THR A 79 -10.70 -3.00 -3.54
N TYR A 80 -10.91 -1.69 -3.58
CA TYR A 80 -9.99 -0.72 -2.97
C TYR A 80 -10.35 -0.37 -1.52
N GLU A 81 -11.59 -0.65 -1.10
CA GLU A 81 -12.15 -0.29 0.22
C GLU A 81 -11.28 -0.80 1.36
N LYS A 82 -10.96 -2.10 1.37
CA LYS A 82 -10.12 -2.74 2.39
C LYS A 82 -8.72 -2.14 2.47
N LEU A 83 -8.19 -1.68 1.34
CA LEU A 83 -6.87 -1.06 1.31
C LEU A 83 -6.94 0.36 1.87
N MET A 84 -7.98 1.12 1.54
CA MET A 84 -8.18 2.46 2.07
C MET A 84 -8.42 2.44 3.58
N GLU A 85 -9.29 1.56 4.07
CA GLU A 85 -9.53 1.38 5.51
C GLU A 85 -8.23 1.06 6.24
N TYR A 86 -7.40 0.20 5.68
CA TYR A 86 -6.11 -0.16 6.27
C TYR A 86 -5.09 0.99 6.27
N LEU A 87 -5.06 1.82 5.21
CA LEU A 87 -4.12 2.93 5.10
C LEU A 87 -4.54 4.16 5.91
N CYS A 88 -5.84 4.37 6.08
CA CYS A 88 -6.42 5.50 6.78
C CYS A 88 -6.81 5.16 8.23
N ASP A 89 -6.42 4.00 8.73
CA ASP A 89 -6.67 3.58 10.11
C ASP A 89 -6.07 4.61 11.09
N GLY A 90 -6.89 5.07 12.04
CA GLY A 90 -6.51 6.09 13.02
C GLY A 90 -6.49 7.53 12.52
N ILE A 91 -6.96 7.81 11.29
CA ILE A 91 -7.18 9.19 10.84
C ILE A 91 -8.55 9.65 11.34
N GLU A 92 -8.55 10.63 12.22
CA GLU A 92 -9.76 11.26 12.74
C GLU A 92 -9.88 12.70 12.23
N LEU A 93 -11.12 13.15 12.12
CA LEU A 93 -11.38 14.58 11.91
C LEU A 93 -10.99 15.33 13.19
N ARG A 94 -10.49 16.55 13.00
CA ARG A 94 -10.32 17.51 14.08
C ARG A 94 -11.67 17.73 14.80
N PRO A 95 -11.72 18.01 16.12
CA PRO A 95 -12.96 18.34 16.80
C PRO A 95 -13.66 19.55 16.18
N GLU A 96 -15.00 19.53 16.16
CA GLU A 96 -15.85 20.56 15.55
C GLU A 96 -15.60 21.96 16.11
N SER A 97 -15.20 22.05 17.38
CA SER A 97 -14.84 23.32 18.05
C SER A 97 -13.67 24.08 17.41
N GLU A 98 -12.89 23.43 16.54
CA GLU A 98 -11.72 24.03 15.87
C GLU A 98 -11.93 24.17 14.34
N TRP A 99 -13.16 24.00 13.83
CA TRP A 99 -13.46 24.10 12.40
C TRP A 99 -13.60 25.55 11.93
N ASP A 100 -13.97 26.46 12.82
CA ASP A 100 -14.13 27.88 12.53
C ASP A 100 -12.82 28.66 12.74
N VAL A 101 -12.08 28.90 11.66
CA VAL A 101 -11.00 29.90 11.61
C VAL A 101 -11.58 31.31 11.48
N THR A 102 -12.36 31.76 12.46
CA THR A 102 -12.67 33.20 12.65
C THR A 102 -11.63 33.88 13.54
N ASN A 103 -10.34 33.57 13.32
CA ASN A 103 -9.26 34.50 13.66
C ASN A 103 -8.90 35.28 12.38
N ALA A 104 -9.86 36.06 11.90
CA ALA A 104 -9.56 37.14 10.99
C ALA A 104 -8.71 38.16 11.77
N LYS A 105 -7.38 38.02 11.65
CA LYS A 105 -6.36 39.06 11.83
C LYS A 105 -6.88 40.36 12.47
N GLU A 106 -6.94 40.43 13.80
CA GLU A 106 -6.87 41.69 14.53
C GLU A 106 -5.45 41.84 15.08
N ASP A 107 -4.49 41.99 14.17
CA ASP A 107 -3.20 42.57 14.50
C ASP A 107 -3.18 43.98 13.88
N TYR A 108 -3.43 44.98 14.73
CA TYR A 108 -3.29 46.42 14.48
C TYR A 108 -1.84 46.82 14.20
#